data_AF-A0A5J4SA75-F1
#
_entry.id   AF-A0A5J4SA75-F1
#
_cell.length_a   1.000
_cell.length_b   1.000
_cell.length_c   1.000
_cell.angle_alpha   90.00
_cell.angle_beta   90.00
_cell.angle_gamma   90.00
#
_symmetry.space_group_name_H-M   'P 1'
#
loop_
_entity.id
_entity.type
_entity.pdbx_description
1 polymer ?
#
loop_
_entity_poly.entity_id
_entity_poly.type
_entity_poly.pdbx_seq_one_letter_code
_entity_poly.pdbx_strand_id
1 'polypeptide(L)'
;MYQVYGNTVAITLTDWYNAGLTKNQFKKDSSKGYLSICHRGYRNDTLIDISSIKRPDRREKIESIFGKIAEKPLVSSVFTVEMDTEAQAFFLRQSRPDGTPLDASLIQKYVNRASLFNAVKDALEKSKCVRSSAGCKKRPNMGKFWETAVAWYKEQTEKYPCASINNARSFERAFKEYLKEGYSSILHKKIGNDSARKVSDRMEKLFLALWRTNDKPFINRVHELYLEFIAGNREIYDTTTGEIFRPEDFRYKGRAPEITVPTVWNYLKDVVNNRRYIPLATVALTIKTSNAPSITVNPVVIHSVK
;
A
#
# COMPACT_ATOMS: atom_id res chain seq x y z
N MET A 1 -31.58 42.89 15.57
CA MET A 1 -31.79 41.45 15.73
C MET A 1 -30.86 40.72 14.78
N TYR A 2 -30.30 39.57 15.17
CA TYR A 2 -29.43 38.80 14.28
C TYR A 2 -30.21 38.32 13.06
N GLN A 3 -29.63 38.51 11.86
CA GLN A 3 -30.17 38.04 10.60
C GLN A 3 -29.17 37.09 9.95
N VAL A 4 -29.66 36.01 9.34
CA VAL A 4 -28.81 35.10 8.57
C VAL A 4 -28.80 35.57 7.12
N TYR A 5 -27.63 35.97 6.63
CA TYR A 5 -27.43 36.35 5.24
C TYR A 5 -26.43 35.39 4.58
N GLY A 6 -26.91 34.52 3.70
CA GLY A 6 -26.13 33.40 3.18
C GLY A 6 -25.78 32.42 4.29
N ASN A 7 -24.48 32.23 4.55
CA ASN A 7 -23.97 31.39 5.64
C ASN A 7 -23.38 32.24 6.79
N THR A 8 -23.72 33.53 6.89
CA THR A 8 -23.10 34.43 7.89
C THR A 8 -24.17 35.09 8.75
N VAL A 9 -23.89 35.20 10.05
CA VAL A 9 -24.73 35.96 10.98
C VAL A 9 -24.38 37.44 10.84
N ALA A 10 -25.35 38.21 10.38
CA ALA A 10 -25.21 39.63 10.12
C ALA A 10 -26.16 40.45 11.01
N ILE A 11 -25.84 41.73 11.16
CA ILE A 11 -26.73 42.74 11.77
C ILE A 11 -26.93 43.90 10.81
N THR A 12 -28.07 44.57 10.92
CA THR A 12 -28.33 45.79 10.14
C THR A 12 -27.60 47.00 10.75
N LEU A 13 -27.46 48.08 9.97
CA LEU A 13 -26.94 49.34 10.48
C LEU A 13 -27.90 49.97 11.52
N THR A 14 -29.19 49.70 11.39
CA THR A 14 -30.20 50.05 12.40
C THR A 14 -29.92 49.35 13.73
N ASP A 15 -29.61 48.06 13.69
CA ASP A 15 -29.25 47.29 14.89
C ASP A 15 -27.94 47.75 15.52
N TRP A 16 -26.98 48.17 14.70
CA TRP A 16 -25.75 48.81 15.17
C TRP A 16 -26.06 50.09 15.97
N TYR A 17 -27.01 50.91 15.50
CA TYR A 17 -27.45 52.10 16.25
C TYR A 17 -28.22 51.75 17.52
N ASN A 18 -29.10 50.75 17.45
CA ASN A 18 -29.82 50.25 18.63
C ASN A 18 -28.85 49.70 19.70
N ALA A 19 -27.68 49.19 19.29
CA ALA A 19 -26.61 48.77 20.20
C ALA A 19 -25.87 49.93 20.89
N GLY A 20 -26.30 51.18 20.69
CA GLY A 20 -25.64 52.38 21.24
C GLY A 20 -24.32 52.73 20.53
N LEU A 21 -24.10 52.21 19.32
CA LEU A 21 -22.92 52.52 18.51
C LEU A 21 -23.25 53.63 17.50
N THR A 22 -22.30 54.53 17.23
CA THR A 22 -22.54 55.69 16.38
C THR A 22 -22.19 55.44 14.91
N LYS A 23 -22.78 56.25 14.01
CA LYS A 23 -22.47 56.25 12.57
C LYS A 23 -20.98 56.54 12.30
N ASN A 24 -20.35 57.38 13.11
CA ASN A 24 -18.92 57.69 12.98
C ASN A 24 -18.05 56.48 13.32
N GLN A 25 -18.44 55.67 14.31
CA GLN A 25 -17.74 54.43 14.66
C GLN A 25 -17.84 53.42 13.52
N PHE A 26 -19.04 53.21 12.97
CA PHE A 26 -19.23 52.36 11.79
C PHE A 26 -18.37 52.80 10.60
N LYS A 27 -18.39 54.09 10.25
CA LYS A 27 -17.60 54.63 9.12
C LYS A 27 -16.10 54.42 9.31
N LYS A 28 -15.58 54.69 10.52
CA LYS A 28 -14.16 54.51 10.85
C LYS A 28 -13.76 53.03 10.87
N ASP A 29 -14.59 52.18 11.45
CA ASP A 29 -14.31 50.73 11.54
C ASP A 29 -14.41 50.07 10.17
N SER A 30 -15.33 50.52 9.32
CA SER A 30 -15.42 50.09 7.92
C SER A 30 -14.21 50.56 7.11
N SER A 31 -13.84 51.84 7.18
CA SER A 31 -12.72 52.38 6.39
C SER A 31 -11.37 51.79 6.79
N LYS A 32 -11.19 51.47 8.07
CA LYS A 32 -9.99 50.80 8.60
C LYS A 32 -10.00 49.28 8.45
N GLY A 33 -11.10 48.68 7.99
CA GLY A 33 -11.22 47.22 7.82
C GLY A 33 -11.26 46.43 9.13
N TYR A 34 -11.87 47.03 10.17
CA TYR A 34 -12.19 46.38 11.44
C TYR A 34 -13.54 45.66 11.44
N LEU A 35 -14.34 45.83 10.39
CA LEU A 35 -15.56 45.06 10.11
C LEU A 35 -15.70 44.84 8.60
N SER A 36 -16.43 43.82 8.18
CA SER A 36 -16.81 43.59 6.79
C SER A 36 -18.32 43.74 6.58
N ILE A 37 -18.67 44.34 5.45
CA ILE A 37 -20.05 44.55 5.02
C ILE A 37 -20.44 43.40 4.09
N CYS A 38 -21.49 42.65 4.45
CA CYS A 38 -22.03 41.56 3.63
C CYS A 38 -22.82 42.10 2.43
N HIS A 39 -23.61 43.15 2.66
CA HIS A 39 -24.48 43.76 1.66
C HIS A 39 -24.62 45.26 1.94
N ARG A 40 -24.54 46.08 0.89
CA ARG A 40 -24.81 47.52 0.99
C ARG A 40 -26.24 47.79 0.54
N GLY A 41 -27.13 47.88 1.52
CA GLY A 41 -28.51 48.30 1.29
C GLY A 41 -28.65 49.82 1.18
N TYR A 42 -29.85 50.26 0.81
CA TYR A 42 -30.21 51.67 0.83
C TYR A 42 -30.42 52.15 2.28
N ARG A 43 -30.07 53.41 2.57
CA ARG A 43 -30.18 54.02 3.91
C ARG A 43 -29.48 53.21 5.03
N ASN A 44 -30.25 52.50 5.86
CA ASN A 44 -29.76 51.80 7.05
C ASN A 44 -29.82 50.26 6.90
N ASP A 45 -30.15 49.74 5.72
CA ASP A 45 -30.26 48.30 5.45
C ASP A 45 -28.89 47.69 5.06
N THR A 46 -27.80 48.32 5.49
CA THR A 46 -26.46 47.77 5.31
C THR A 46 -26.24 46.63 6.29
N LEU A 47 -25.92 45.44 5.77
CA LEU A 47 -25.68 44.24 6.57
C LEU A 47 -24.19 44.12 6.91
N ILE A 48 -23.89 44.00 8.20
CA ILE A 48 -22.55 43.90 8.76
C ILE A 48 -22.35 42.48 9.28
N ASP A 49 -21.25 41.83 8.89
CA ASP A 49 -20.86 40.51 9.41
C ASP A 49 -20.41 40.64 10.87
N ILE A 50 -21.13 40.00 11.79
CA ILE A 50 -20.85 40.10 13.21
C ILE A 50 -19.51 39.44 13.58
N SER A 51 -19.17 38.34 12.91
CA SER A 51 -17.95 37.56 13.15
C SER A 51 -16.69 38.30 12.68
N SER A 52 -16.87 39.27 11.78
CA SER A 52 -15.78 40.09 11.23
C SER A 52 -15.36 41.25 12.12
N ILE A 53 -16.14 41.60 13.14
CA ILE A 53 -15.91 42.75 14.01
C ILE A 53 -14.69 42.47 14.90
N LYS A 54 -13.58 43.18 14.63
CA LYS A 54 -12.30 42.99 15.33
C LYS A 54 -12.20 43.69 16.68
N ARG A 55 -13.10 44.63 16.97
CA ARG A 55 -13.07 45.43 18.20
C ARG A 55 -13.95 44.77 19.27
N PRO A 56 -13.38 44.33 20.41
CA PRO A 56 -14.15 43.64 21.44
C PRO A 56 -15.26 44.52 22.03
N ASP A 57 -14.97 45.79 22.32
CA ASP A 57 -15.95 46.74 22.88
C ASP A 57 -17.21 46.91 22.02
N ARG A 58 -17.08 46.74 20.69
CA ARG A 58 -18.21 46.83 19.75
C ARG A 58 -19.06 45.57 19.82
N ARG A 59 -18.38 44.42 19.91
CA ARG A 59 -19.03 43.11 19.97
C ARG A 59 -19.80 42.95 21.28
N GLU A 60 -19.20 43.33 22.41
CA GLU A 60 -19.82 43.28 23.74
C GLU A 60 -21.11 44.11 23.81
N LYS A 61 -21.12 45.32 23.23
CA LYS A 61 -22.33 46.17 23.17
C LYS A 61 -23.45 45.58 22.33
N ILE A 62 -23.11 44.82 21.31
CA ILE A 62 -24.09 44.15 20.47
C ILE A 62 -24.61 42.90 21.18
N GLU A 63 -23.72 42.12 21.81
CA GLU A 63 -24.06 40.93 22.59
C GLU A 63 -24.89 41.25 23.84
N SER A 64 -24.70 42.41 24.47
CA SER A 64 -25.47 42.81 25.65
C SER A 64 -26.94 43.10 25.35
N ILE A 65 -27.25 43.49 24.12
CA ILE A 65 -28.62 43.87 23.70
C ILE A 65 -29.31 42.72 22.95
N PHE A 66 -28.57 42.00 22.10
CA PHE A 66 -29.13 40.94 21.25
C PHE A 66 -28.82 39.52 21.75
N GLY A 67 -28.08 39.38 22.86
CA GLY A 67 -27.65 38.11 23.43
C GLY A 67 -26.33 37.61 22.82
N LYS A 68 -25.69 36.64 23.48
CA LYS A 68 -24.47 36.00 22.94
C LYS A 68 -24.81 35.31 21.62
N ILE A 69 -24.04 35.62 20.59
CA ILE A 69 -24.10 34.92 19.31
C ILE A 69 -23.74 33.48 19.61
N ALA A 70 -24.64 32.53 19.33
CA ALA A 70 -24.27 31.13 19.32
C ALA A 70 -23.08 31.00 18.37
N GLU A 71 -21.91 30.70 18.92
CA GLU A 71 -20.71 30.50 18.11
C GLU A 71 -21.10 29.50 17.04
N LYS A 72 -21.05 29.96 15.80
CA LYS A 72 -21.36 29.14 14.62
C LYS A 72 -20.63 27.82 14.84
N PRO A 73 -21.31 26.67 14.89
CA PRO A 73 -20.64 25.41 15.18
C PRO A 73 -19.49 25.28 14.21
N LEU A 74 -18.29 25.45 14.76
CA LEU A 74 -17.08 25.41 14.00
C LEU A 74 -17.03 23.96 13.50
N VAL A 75 -16.85 23.78 12.20
CA VAL A 75 -16.42 22.53 11.57
C VAL A 75 -17.52 21.52 11.14
N SER A 76 -18.69 21.40 11.78
CA SER A 76 -19.57 20.25 11.50
C SER A 76 -20.47 20.30 10.25
N SER A 77 -20.79 21.49 9.70
CA SER A 77 -21.76 21.62 8.59
C SER A 77 -21.16 21.75 7.19
N VAL A 78 -19.83 21.83 7.06
CA VAL A 78 -19.17 22.08 5.77
C VAL A 78 -18.78 20.77 5.07
N PHE A 79 -18.46 19.73 5.84
CA PHE A 79 -17.99 18.45 5.34
C PHE A 79 -19.08 17.40 5.52
N THR A 80 -19.67 16.96 4.42
CA THR A 80 -20.64 15.85 4.38
C THR A 80 -19.96 14.66 3.73
N VAL A 81 -19.93 13.51 4.41
CA VAL A 81 -19.31 12.30 3.86
C VAL A 81 -20.35 11.51 3.10
N GLU A 82 -20.15 11.37 1.79
CA GLU A 82 -20.89 10.46 0.94
C GLU A 82 -19.94 9.36 0.46
N MET A 83 -20.37 8.10 0.58
CA MET A 83 -19.55 6.96 0.19
C MET A 83 -19.42 6.89 -1.33
N ASP A 84 -18.19 6.95 -1.82
CA ASP A 84 -17.90 7.00 -3.25
C ASP A 84 -17.99 5.61 -3.89
N THR A 85 -19.06 5.39 -4.67
CA THR A 85 -19.29 4.15 -5.43
C THR A 85 -18.36 4.02 -6.65
N GLU A 86 -17.92 5.13 -7.24
CA GLU A 86 -16.98 5.15 -8.35
C GLU A 86 -15.57 4.75 -7.86
N ALA A 87 -15.16 5.25 -6.69
CA ALA A 87 -13.93 4.83 -6.04
C ALA A 87 -13.93 3.32 -5.78
N GLN A 88 -15.05 2.76 -5.30
CA GLN A 88 -15.17 1.32 -5.08
C GLN A 88 -14.99 0.51 -6.37
N ALA A 89 -15.68 0.91 -7.44
CA ALA A 89 -15.54 0.27 -8.75
C ALA A 89 -14.09 0.38 -9.29
N PHE A 90 -13.42 1.52 -9.06
CA PHE A 90 -12.03 1.72 -9.46
C PHE A 90 -11.09 0.76 -8.72
N PHE A 91 -11.15 0.70 -7.40
CA PHE A 91 -10.23 -0.13 -6.60
C PHE A 91 -10.48 -1.64 -6.77
N LEU A 92 -11.72 -2.06 -7.04
CA LEU A 92 -12.04 -3.46 -7.36
C LEU A 92 -11.39 -3.92 -8.67
N ARG A 93 -11.19 -3.02 -9.64
CA ARG A 93 -10.51 -3.32 -10.91
C ARG A 93 -8.99 -3.42 -10.77
N GLN A 94 -8.43 -2.91 -9.67
CA GLN A 94 -6.99 -2.91 -9.45
C GLN A 94 -6.52 -4.27 -8.94
N SER A 95 -5.42 -4.76 -9.52
CA SER A 95 -4.77 -6.01 -9.12
C SER A 95 -3.31 -5.74 -8.73
N ARG A 96 -2.74 -6.60 -7.90
CA ARG A 96 -1.30 -6.61 -7.63
C ARG A 96 -0.53 -7.04 -8.89
N PRO A 97 0.77 -6.77 -9.00
CA PRO A 97 1.59 -7.26 -10.12
C PRO A 97 1.55 -8.79 -10.26
N ASP A 98 1.34 -9.50 -9.15
CA ASP A 98 1.19 -10.96 -9.12
C ASP A 98 -0.16 -11.44 -9.68
N GLY A 99 -1.02 -10.55 -10.17
CA GLY A 99 -2.36 -10.85 -10.69
C GLY A 99 -3.40 -11.12 -9.59
N THR A 100 -3.01 -11.10 -8.32
CA THR A 100 -3.94 -11.28 -7.19
C THR A 100 -4.74 -10.00 -6.93
N PRO A 101 -6.05 -10.10 -6.63
CA PRO A 101 -6.86 -8.93 -6.30
C PRO A 101 -6.41 -8.30 -4.98
N LEU A 102 -6.72 -7.02 -4.81
CA LEU A 102 -6.52 -6.33 -3.54
C LEU A 102 -7.42 -6.93 -2.45
N ASP A 103 -6.92 -6.91 -1.22
CA ASP A 103 -7.69 -7.38 -0.06
C ASP A 103 -8.91 -6.47 0.18
N ALA A 104 -10.05 -7.06 0.52
CA ALA A 104 -11.32 -6.34 0.69
C ALA A 104 -11.24 -5.27 1.80
N SER A 105 -10.52 -5.57 2.91
CA SER A 105 -10.29 -4.61 3.99
C SER A 105 -9.46 -3.41 3.51
N LEU A 106 -8.47 -3.67 2.66
CA LEU A 106 -7.62 -2.63 2.08
C LEU A 106 -8.40 -1.75 1.09
N ILE A 107 -9.24 -2.37 0.26
CA ILE A 107 -10.13 -1.65 -0.66
C ILE A 107 -11.07 -0.72 0.12
N GLN A 108 -11.71 -1.19 1.19
CA GLN A 108 -12.54 -0.34 2.05
C GLN A 108 -11.77 0.87 2.59
N LYS A 109 -10.53 0.69 3.05
CA LYS A 109 -9.70 1.80 3.54
C LYS A 109 -9.41 2.84 2.44
N TYR A 110 -9.24 2.41 1.19
CA TYR A 110 -9.04 3.31 0.06
C TYR A 110 -10.31 4.04 -0.36
N VAL A 111 -11.45 3.34 -0.38
CA VAL A 111 -12.77 3.94 -0.63
C VAL A 111 -13.11 4.98 0.43
N ASN A 112 -12.92 4.66 1.70
CA ASN A 112 -13.12 5.58 2.82
C ASN A 112 -12.27 6.84 2.62
N ARG A 113 -10.98 6.68 2.30
CA ARG A 113 -10.08 7.81 2.07
C ARG A 113 -10.50 8.68 0.89
N ALA A 114 -10.94 8.07 -0.22
CA ALA A 114 -11.44 8.79 -1.39
C ALA A 114 -12.69 9.60 -1.04
N SER A 115 -13.63 8.99 -0.31
CA SER A 115 -14.87 9.62 0.15
C SER A 115 -14.59 10.83 1.05
N LEU A 116 -13.63 10.71 1.98
CA LEU A 116 -13.21 11.83 2.82
C LEU A 116 -12.54 12.95 2.01
N PHE A 117 -11.74 12.61 0.99
CA PHE A 117 -11.14 13.61 0.12
C PHE A 117 -12.19 14.32 -0.75
N ASN A 118 -13.21 13.62 -1.24
CA ASN A 118 -14.33 14.26 -1.96
C ASN A 118 -15.09 15.23 -1.06
N ALA A 119 -15.37 14.88 0.20
CA ALA A 119 -15.97 15.79 1.16
C ALA A 119 -15.14 17.06 1.38
N VAL A 120 -13.80 16.94 1.41
CA VAL A 120 -12.90 18.10 1.49
C VAL A 120 -12.90 18.93 0.20
N LYS A 121 -13.00 18.28 -0.96
CA LYS A 121 -13.14 18.96 -2.25
C LYS A 121 -14.40 19.82 -2.28
N ASP A 122 -15.54 19.27 -1.88
CA ASP A 122 -16.82 19.99 -1.83
C ASP A 122 -16.77 21.14 -0.84
N ALA A 123 -16.16 20.93 0.33
CA ALA A 123 -15.94 21.98 1.31
C ALA A 123 -15.08 23.12 0.75
N LEU A 124 -14.03 22.78 -0.01
CA LEU A 124 -13.15 23.75 -0.65
C LEU A 124 -13.90 24.54 -1.72
N GLU A 125 -14.75 23.90 -2.53
CA GLU A 125 -15.58 24.55 -3.55
C GLU A 125 -16.66 25.44 -2.94
N LYS A 126 -17.40 24.96 -1.94
CA LYS A 126 -18.36 25.75 -1.16
C LYS A 126 -17.68 26.97 -0.55
N SER A 127 -16.47 26.83 0.00
CA SER A 127 -15.71 27.94 0.57
C SER A 127 -15.30 29.00 -0.47
N LYS A 128 -15.11 28.61 -1.73
CA LYS A 128 -14.84 29.55 -2.84
C LYS A 128 -16.13 30.24 -3.26
N CYS A 129 -17.22 29.49 -3.43
CA CYS A 129 -18.52 30.00 -3.85
C CYS A 129 -19.08 31.04 -2.85
N VAL A 130 -19.14 30.71 -1.56
CA VAL A 130 -19.63 31.62 -0.50
C VAL A 130 -18.87 32.96 -0.50
N ARG A 131 -17.56 32.94 -0.76
CA ARG A 131 -16.75 34.17 -0.79
C ARG A 131 -16.91 34.99 -2.06
N SER A 132 -17.12 34.32 -3.20
CA SER A 132 -17.45 34.99 -4.46
C SER A 132 -18.79 35.72 -4.33
N SER A 133 -19.82 35.04 -3.81
CA SER A 133 -21.14 35.62 -3.55
C SER A 133 -21.12 36.71 -2.48
N ALA A 134 -20.19 36.66 -1.52
CA ALA A 134 -19.99 37.69 -0.51
C ALA A 134 -19.10 38.87 -0.95
N GLY A 135 -18.66 38.93 -2.21
CA GLY A 135 -17.87 40.04 -2.76
C GLY A 135 -16.49 40.24 -2.10
N CYS A 136 -15.98 39.24 -1.37
CA CYS A 136 -14.72 39.32 -0.64
C CYS A 136 -13.53 39.19 -1.60
N LYS A 137 -12.84 40.31 -1.87
CA LYS A 137 -11.63 40.36 -2.72
C LYS A 137 -10.36 39.75 -2.07
N LYS A 138 -10.37 39.45 -0.77
CA LYS A 138 -9.19 38.92 -0.07
C LYS A 138 -9.07 37.41 -0.26
N ARG A 139 -7.84 36.95 -0.51
CA ARG A 139 -7.55 35.52 -0.64
C ARG A 139 -7.95 34.77 0.64
N PRO A 140 -8.54 33.57 0.50
CA PRO A 140 -8.79 32.67 1.62
C PRO A 140 -7.53 32.45 2.47
N ASN A 141 -7.66 32.43 3.80
CA ASN A 141 -6.59 31.90 4.64
C ASN A 141 -6.56 30.38 4.49
N MET A 142 -5.72 29.92 3.57
CA MET A 142 -5.65 28.51 3.20
C MET A 142 -4.98 27.66 4.28
N GLY A 143 -4.10 28.26 5.10
CA GLY A 143 -3.53 27.58 6.28
C GLY A 143 -4.59 27.16 7.29
N LYS A 144 -5.48 28.08 7.68
CA LYS A 144 -6.60 27.77 8.59
C LYS A 144 -7.57 26.74 8.01
N PHE A 145 -7.80 26.76 6.70
CA PHE A 145 -8.64 25.77 6.04
C PHE A 145 -8.04 24.37 6.18
N TRP A 146 -6.74 24.20 5.90
CA TRP A 146 -6.07 22.91 6.02
C TRP A 146 -5.97 22.42 7.46
N GLU A 147 -5.74 23.31 8.43
CA GLU A 147 -5.79 22.96 9.86
C GLU A 147 -7.17 22.41 10.26
N THR A 148 -8.23 23.08 9.81
CA THR A 148 -9.61 22.65 10.04
C THR A 148 -9.91 21.32 9.35
N ALA A 149 -9.47 21.15 8.10
CA ALA A 149 -9.66 19.92 7.35
C ALA A 149 -8.93 18.72 7.98
N VAL A 150 -7.73 18.92 8.53
CA VAL A 150 -6.99 17.87 9.24
C VAL A 150 -7.68 17.50 10.56
N ALA A 151 -8.16 18.46 11.32
CA ALA A 151 -8.90 18.19 12.55
C ALA A 151 -10.16 17.36 12.27
N TRP A 152 -10.93 17.75 11.24
CA TRP A 152 -12.10 17.00 10.79
C TRP A 152 -11.74 15.60 10.28
N TYR A 153 -10.69 15.49 9.44
CA TYR A 153 -10.25 14.20 8.90
C TYR A 153 -9.86 13.22 10.01
N LYS A 154 -9.20 13.72 11.07
CA LYS A 154 -8.84 12.90 12.25
C LYS A 154 -10.06 12.34 12.95
N GLU A 155 -11.07 13.17 13.19
CA GLU A 155 -12.34 12.74 13.79
C GLU A 155 -13.05 11.70 12.91
N GLN A 156 -13.04 11.89 11.58
CA GLN A 156 -13.68 10.94 10.67
C GLN A 156 -12.93 9.61 10.55
N THR A 157 -11.61 9.58 10.78
CA THR A 157 -10.87 8.30 10.78
C THR A 157 -11.35 7.31 11.84
N GLU A 158 -12.00 7.78 12.91
CA GLU A 158 -12.61 6.90 13.92
C GLU A 158 -13.85 6.19 13.37
N LYS A 159 -14.66 6.90 12.56
CA LYS A 159 -15.89 6.36 11.94
C LYS A 159 -15.60 5.57 10.65
N TYR A 160 -14.64 6.05 9.88
CA TYR A 160 -14.24 5.49 8.59
C TYR A 160 -12.74 5.15 8.63
N PRO A 161 -12.37 3.91 8.99
CA PRO A 161 -10.98 3.52 9.11
C PRO A 161 -10.22 3.74 7.79
N CYS A 162 -9.20 4.58 7.81
CA CYS A 162 -8.30 4.83 6.69
C CYS A 162 -6.91 5.32 7.17
N ALA A 163 -5.98 5.53 6.24
CA ALA A 163 -4.63 5.99 6.60
C ALA A 163 -4.67 7.41 7.23
N SER A 164 -4.15 7.54 8.45
CA SER A 164 -4.16 8.82 9.18
C SER A 164 -3.18 9.83 8.58
N ILE A 165 -3.54 11.11 8.62
CA ILE A 165 -2.68 12.23 8.24
C ILE A 165 -2.75 13.27 9.35
N ASN A 166 -1.61 13.57 9.96
CA ASN A 166 -1.59 14.41 11.16
C ASN A 166 -1.18 15.86 10.91
N ASN A 167 -0.56 16.14 9.76
CA ASN A 167 0.04 17.43 9.44
C ASN A 167 -0.70 18.10 8.27
N ALA A 168 -1.06 19.37 8.43
CA ALA A 168 -1.71 20.20 7.41
C ALA A 168 -0.96 20.23 6.08
N ARG A 169 0.39 20.35 6.10
CA ARG A 169 1.18 20.35 4.85
C ARG A 169 1.15 19.00 4.14
N SER A 170 1.25 17.91 4.90
CA SER A 170 1.17 16.55 4.35
C SER A 170 -0.20 16.25 3.78
N PHE A 171 -1.25 16.74 4.45
CA PHE A 171 -2.64 16.64 4.02
C PHE A 171 -2.86 17.41 2.72
N GLU A 172 -2.46 18.68 2.68
CA GLU A 172 -2.54 19.52 1.48
C GLU A 172 -1.80 18.86 0.29
N ARG A 173 -0.60 18.33 0.52
CA ARG A 173 0.17 17.64 -0.52
C ARG A 173 -0.56 16.41 -1.05
N ALA A 174 -1.05 15.54 -0.16
CA ALA A 174 -1.78 14.34 -0.55
C ALA A 174 -3.08 14.67 -1.28
N PHE A 175 -3.78 15.71 -0.84
CA PHE A 175 -5.01 16.18 -1.47
C PHE A 175 -4.75 16.80 -2.85
N LYS A 176 -3.67 17.56 -3.04
CA LYS A 176 -3.28 18.07 -4.35
C LYS A 176 -2.88 16.95 -5.32
N GLU A 177 -2.19 15.92 -4.83
CA GLU A 177 -1.87 14.72 -5.62
C GLU A 177 -3.17 14.01 -6.05
N TYR A 178 -4.16 13.91 -5.15
CA TYR A 178 -5.49 13.37 -5.45
C TYR A 178 -6.24 14.19 -6.51
N LEU A 179 -6.23 15.52 -6.43
CA LEU A 179 -6.85 16.35 -7.47
C LEU A 179 -6.19 16.20 -8.85
N LYS A 180 -4.92 15.80 -8.90
CA LYS A 180 -4.16 15.64 -10.14
C LYS A 180 -4.31 14.24 -10.74
N GLU A 181 -4.20 13.20 -9.91
CA GLU A 181 -4.08 11.80 -10.34
C GLU A 181 -5.34 10.98 -10.04
N GLY A 182 -6.31 11.55 -9.33
CA GLY A 182 -7.56 10.90 -8.94
C GLY A 182 -7.34 9.75 -7.97
N TYR A 183 -8.15 8.70 -8.08
CA TYR A 183 -8.10 7.53 -7.21
C TYR A 183 -6.73 6.81 -7.21
N SER A 184 -5.96 6.94 -8.28
CA SER A 184 -4.63 6.33 -8.36
C SER A 184 -3.65 6.91 -7.33
N SER A 185 -3.84 8.16 -6.89
CA SER A 185 -2.99 8.80 -5.88
C SER A 185 -3.12 8.16 -4.48
N ILE A 186 -4.23 7.46 -4.24
CA ILE A 186 -4.53 6.78 -2.97
C ILE A 186 -3.87 5.41 -2.93
N LEU A 187 -3.61 4.80 -4.09
CA LEU A 187 -2.91 3.53 -4.18
C LEU A 187 -1.53 3.69 -3.57
N HIS A 188 -1.25 2.84 -2.60
CA HIS A 188 0.04 2.85 -1.96
C HIS A 188 1.10 2.41 -2.97
N LYS A 189 2.11 3.26 -3.21
CA LYS A 189 3.19 3.03 -4.21
C LYS A 189 4.01 1.76 -3.96
N LYS A 190 3.87 1.12 -2.78
CA LYS A 190 4.49 -0.18 -2.48
C LYS A 190 3.60 -1.40 -2.77
N ILE A 191 2.35 -1.22 -3.18
CA ILE A 191 1.54 -2.34 -3.67
C ILE A 191 2.22 -2.84 -4.94
N GLY A 192 2.88 -4.00 -4.83
CA GLY A 192 3.61 -4.58 -5.95
C GLY A 192 5.08 -4.19 -6.07
N ASN A 193 5.66 -3.54 -5.06
CA ASN A 193 7.06 -3.17 -5.14
C ASN A 193 7.96 -4.36 -4.77
N ASP A 194 8.55 -4.98 -5.80
CA ASP A 194 9.55 -6.05 -5.70
C ASP A 194 10.87 -5.57 -5.07
N SER A 195 11.04 -4.26 -4.76
CA SER A 195 12.29 -3.72 -4.20
C SER A 195 12.67 -4.27 -2.81
N ALA A 196 11.74 -4.90 -2.08
CA ALA A 196 12.06 -5.58 -0.82
C ALA A 196 12.65 -6.98 -1.05
N ARG A 197 12.48 -7.55 -2.25
CA ARG A 197 13.08 -8.82 -2.63
C ARG A 197 14.53 -8.58 -3.01
N LYS A 198 15.44 -9.20 -2.24
CA LYS A 198 16.87 -9.31 -2.61
C LYS A 198 17.08 -10.20 -3.84
N VAL A 199 16.08 -11.01 -4.19
CA VAL A 199 16.14 -12.06 -5.20
C VAL A 199 14.90 -11.92 -6.08
N SER A 200 15.10 -11.73 -7.38
CA SER A 200 14.00 -11.56 -8.33
C SER A 200 13.19 -12.84 -8.50
N ASP A 201 11.93 -12.70 -8.92
CA ASP A 201 11.01 -13.82 -9.15
C ASP A 201 11.56 -14.87 -10.16
N ARG A 202 12.36 -14.40 -11.12
CA ARG A 202 13.08 -15.23 -12.09
C ARG A 202 14.21 -16.05 -11.47
N MET A 203 14.86 -15.51 -10.43
CA MET A 203 15.96 -16.14 -9.70
C MET A 203 15.44 -17.17 -8.68
N GLU A 204 14.27 -16.94 -8.07
CA GLU A 204 13.58 -17.90 -7.20
C GLU A 204 13.13 -19.15 -7.97
N LYS A 205 12.53 -18.96 -9.15
CA LYS A 205 12.17 -20.06 -10.07
C LYS A 205 13.40 -20.84 -10.55
N LEU A 206 14.56 -20.18 -10.70
CA LEU A 206 15.84 -20.82 -11.00
C LEU A 206 16.31 -21.70 -9.83
N PHE A 207 16.24 -21.23 -8.57
CA PHE A 207 16.59 -22.06 -7.40
C PHE A 207 15.66 -23.27 -7.24
N LEU A 208 14.36 -23.10 -7.42
CA LEU A 208 13.38 -24.19 -7.38
C LEU A 208 13.59 -25.20 -8.51
N ALA A 209 13.97 -24.76 -9.71
CA ALA A 209 14.35 -25.64 -10.80
C ALA A 209 15.65 -26.40 -10.48
N LEU A 210 16.69 -25.72 -9.98
CA LEU A 210 17.96 -26.33 -9.58
C LEU A 210 17.82 -27.35 -8.44
N TRP A 211 16.85 -27.16 -7.56
CA TRP A 211 16.51 -28.10 -6.49
C TRP A 211 15.80 -29.35 -7.00
N ARG A 212 14.86 -29.18 -7.95
CA ARG A 212 14.02 -30.26 -8.49
C ARG A 212 14.73 -31.15 -9.50
N THR A 213 15.74 -30.65 -10.22
CA THR A 213 16.54 -31.45 -11.18
C THR A 213 17.58 -32.35 -10.48
N ASN A 214 17.54 -32.45 -9.16
CA ASN A 214 18.67 -32.91 -8.37
C ASN A 214 18.39 -34.26 -7.70
N ASP A 215 18.41 -35.34 -8.49
CA ASP A 215 18.75 -36.67 -7.96
C ASP A 215 20.24 -36.68 -7.62
N LYS A 216 20.61 -36.08 -6.49
CA LYS A 216 22.00 -36.11 -6.01
C LYS A 216 22.10 -37.13 -4.87
N PRO A 217 22.78 -38.27 -5.06
CA PRO A 217 23.53 -38.80 -3.93
C PRO A 217 24.56 -37.73 -3.57
N PHE A 218 24.63 -37.33 -2.31
CA PHE A 218 25.74 -36.52 -1.82
C PHE A 218 27.04 -37.21 -2.23
N ILE A 219 28.11 -36.47 -2.49
CA ILE A 219 29.43 -37.04 -2.85
C ILE A 219 29.87 -38.10 -1.84
N ASN A 220 29.49 -37.86 -0.58
CA ASN A 220 29.60 -38.79 0.53
C ASN A 220 28.89 -40.12 0.24
N ARG A 221 27.69 -40.09 -0.33
CA ARG A 221 26.92 -41.29 -0.69
C ARG A 221 27.59 -42.10 -1.80
N VAL A 222 28.23 -41.45 -2.78
CA VAL A 222 29.00 -42.17 -3.80
C VAL A 222 30.24 -42.83 -3.19
N HIS A 223 30.90 -42.13 -2.27
CA HIS A 223 32.04 -42.67 -1.52
C HIS A 223 31.64 -43.86 -0.63
N GLU A 224 30.50 -43.78 0.08
CA GLU A 224 29.94 -44.90 0.86
C GLU A 224 29.67 -46.14 -0.01
N LEU A 225 29.03 -45.95 -1.17
CA LEU A 225 28.73 -47.05 -2.09
C LEU A 225 30.00 -47.70 -2.64
N TYR A 226 31.06 -46.92 -2.86
CA TYR A 226 32.38 -47.43 -3.23
C TYR A 226 33.00 -48.30 -2.12
N LEU A 227 32.88 -47.90 -0.85
CA LEU A 227 33.37 -48.70 0.28
C LEU A 227 32.59 -50.02 0.42
N GLU A 228 31.26 -49.98 0.27
CA GLU A 228 30.41 -51.19 0.27
C GLU A 228 30.79 -52.15 -0.86
N PHE A 229 31.10 -51.61 -2.05
CA PHE A 229 31.57 -52.38 -3.20
C PHE A 229 32.91 -53.07 -2.93
N ILE A 230 33.90 -52.35 -2.40
CA ILE A 230 35.23 -52.95 -2.09
C ILE A 230 35.16 -54.00 -0.98
N ALA A 231 34.26 -53.81 -0.01
CA ALA A 231 34.01 -54.81 1.02
C ALA A 231 33.36 -56.10 0.48
N GLY A 232 32.94 -56.12 -0.79
CA GLY A 232 32.28 -57.26 -1.43
C GLY A 232 30.80 -57.38 -1.08
N ASN A 233 30.23 -56.39 -0.38
CA ASN A 233 28.84 -56.42 0.08
C ASN A 233 27.85 -55.95 -1.00
N ARG A 234 28.35 -55.39 -2.10
CA ARG A 234 27.53 -54.85 -3.18
C ARG A 234 28.20 -55.08 -4.53
N GLU A 235 27.44 -55.63 -5.46
CA GLU A 235 27.83 -55.74 -6.87
C GLU A 235 27.33 -54.52 -7.62
N ILE A 236 28.20 -53.94 -8.45
CA ILE A 236 27.88 -52.78 -9.29
C ILE A 236 28.16 -53.19 -10.73
N TYR A 237 27.27 -52.81 -11.65
CA TYR A 237 27.46 -53.02 -13.08
C TYR A 237 27.21 -51.74 -13.85
N ASP A 238 27.87 -51.61 -15.00
CA ASP A 238 27.59 -50.57 -15.96
C ASP A 238 26.32 -50.93 -16.73
N THR A 239 25.31 -50.07 -16.66
CA THR A 239 24.01 -50.32 -17.28
C THR A 239 24.00 -50.18 -18.80
N THR A 240 25.03 -49.56 -19.36
CA THR A 240 25.11 -49.32 -20.81
C THR A 240 25.81 -50.47 -21.52
N THR A 241 26.88 -51.00 -20.91
CA THR A 241 27.68 -52.10 -21.45
C THR A 241 27.28 -53.45 -20.87
N GLY A 242 26.65 -53.48 -19.69
CA GLY A 242 26.27 -54.69 -18.96
C GLY A 242 27.44 -55.35 -18.21
N GLU A 243 28.61 -54.72 -18.17
CA GLU A 243 29.80 -55.24 -17.51
C GLU A 243 29.68 -55.15 -15.98
N ILE A 244 29.96 -56.25 -15.29
CA ILE A 244 29.95 -56.30 -13.82
C ILE A 244 31.33 -55.95 -13.31
N PHE A 245 31.42 -54.91 -12.48
CA PHE A 245 32.67 -54.51 -11.83
C PHE A 245 33.01 -55.49 -10.71
N ARG A 246 34.24 -56.01 -10.70
CA ARG A 246 34.74 -56.87 -9.61
C ARG A 246 35.74 -56.10 -8.76
N PRO A 247 35.63 -56.14 -7.41
CA PRO A 247 36.57 -55.42 -6.54
C PRO A 247 38.03 -55.79 -6.77
N GLU A 248 38.32 -57.03 -7.16
CA GLU A 248 39.66 -57.56 -7.42
C GLU A 248 40.39 -56.83 -8.54
N ASP A 249 39.66 -56.42 -9.58
CA ASP A 249 40.22 -55.77 -10.77
C ASP A 249 40.78 -54.38 -10.46
N PHE A 250 40.33 -53.79 -9.35
CA PHE A 250 40.77 -52.47 -8.89
C PHE A 250 41.84 -52.54 -7.80
N ARG A 251 42.28 -53.73 -7.39
CA ARG A 251 43.35 -53.90 -6.39
C ARG A 251 44.71 -53.70 -7.03
N TYR A 252 45.53 -52.83 -6.44
CA TYR A 252 46.92 -52.64 -6.86
C TYR A 252 47.86 -53.32 -5.86
N LYS A 253 48.74 -54.21 -6.35
CA LYS A 253 49.68 -55.00 -5.52
C LYS A 253 49.01 -55.73 -4.34
N GLY A 254 47.82 -56.29 -4.58
CA GLY A 254 47.07 -57.07 -3.57
C GLY A 254 46.36 -56.24 -2.50
N ARG A 255 46.36 -54.89 -2.57
CA ARG A 255 45.59 -54.03 -1.66
C ARG A 255 44.51 -53.27 -2.40
N ALA A 256 43.36 -53.08 -1.74
CA ALA A 256 42.30 -52.24 -2.25
C ALA A 256 42.71 -50.76 -2.13
N PRO A 257 42.44 -49.92 -3.15
CA PRO A 257 42.82 -48.51 -3.12
C PRO A 257 41.97 -47.75 -2.10
N GLU A 258 42.63 -47.11 -1.14
CA GLU A 258 42.01 -46.23 -0.15
C GLU A 258 41.72 -44.87 -0.79
N ILE A 259 40.47 -44.65 -1.20
CA ILE A 259 40.03 -43.40 -1.82
C ILE A 259 39.33 -42.55 -0.76
N THR A 260 39.63 -41.25 -0.74
CA THR A 260 38.99 -40.28 0.16
C THR A 260 37.83 -39.55 -0.52
N VAL A 261 36.88 -39.02 0.25
CA VAL A 261 35.74 -38.22 -0.27
C VAL A 261 36.21 -37.06 -1.18
N PRO A 262 37.26 -36.27 -0.85
CA PRO A 262 37.78 -35.25 -1.77
C PRO A 262 38.34 -35.81 -3.08
N THR A 263 38.90 -37.02 -3.05
CA THR A 263 39.38 -37.69 -4.26
C THR A 263 38.20 -38.06 -5.16
N VAL A 264 37.12 -38.64 -4.60
CA VAL A 264 35.88 -38.92 -5.33
C VAL A 264 35.28 -37.63 -5.91
N TRP A 265 35.27 -36.55 -5.13
CA TRP A 265 34.86 -35.24 -5.62
C TRP A 265 35.71 -34.77 -6.80
N ASN A 266 37.04 -34.90 -6.72
CA ASN A 266 37.94 -34.45 -7.78
C ASN A 266 37.69 -35.17 -9.11
N TYR A 267 37.29 -36.44 -9.09
CA TYR A 267 36.96 -37.19 -10.30
C TYR A 267 35.52 -36.94 -10.79
N LEU A 268 34.58 -36.64 -9.88
CA LEU A 268 33.18 -36.40 -10.25
C LEU A 268 32.82 -34.92 -10.45
N LYS A 269 33.68 -33.99 -10.03
CA LYS A 269 33.40 -32.53 -10.06
C LYS A 269 33.08 -32.05 -11.47
N ASP A 270 33.76 -32.58 -12.48
CA ASP A 270 33.59 -32.15 -13.88
C ASP A 270 32.25 -32.66 -14.44
N VAL A 271 31.79 -33.83 -14.00
CA VAL A 271 30.48 -34.43 -14.33
C VAL A 271 29.34 -33.71 -13.59
N VAL A 272 29.53 -33.38 -12.31
CA VAL A 272 28.51 -32.73 -11.46
C VAL A 272 28.23 -31.29 -11.89
N ASN A 273 29.24 -30.59 -12.43
CA ASN A 273 29.14 -29.19 -12.81
C ASN A 273 28.48 -28.97 -14.20
N ASN A 274 28.47 -29.97 -15.08
CA ASN A 274 27.92 -29.87 -16.45
C ASN A 274 26.42 -30.28 -16.56
N ARG A 275 25.56 -29.64 -15.74
CA ARG A 275 24.11 -29.93 -15.64
C ARG A 275 23.24 -29.32 -16.73
N ARG A 276 23.18 -29.94 -17.91
CA ARG A 276 22.01 -29.78 -18.80
C ARG A 276 21.79 -31.06 -19.59
N TYR A 277 20.58 -31.61 -19.45
CA TYR A 277 19.99 -32.65 -20.31
C TYR A 277 20.67 -34.03 -20.31
N ILE A 278 20.28 -34.88 -19.36
CA ILE A 278 20.00 -36.29 -19.66
C ILE A 278 18.73 -36.68 -18.87
N PRO A 279 17.67 -37.20 -19.50
CA PRO A 279 16.61 -37.91 -18.79
C PRO A 279 17.25 -39.17 -18.20
N LEU A 280 17.22 -39.38 -16.89
CA LEU A 280 17.79 -40.60 -16.30
C LEU A 280 16.97 -41.80 -16.79
N ALA A 281 17.45 -42.42 -17.87
CA ALA A 281 17.19 -43.81 -18.17
C ALA A 281 17.47 -44.61 -16.88
N THR A 282 16.56 -45.53 -16.59
CA THR A 282 16.64 -46.47 -15.48
C THR A 282 18.00 -47.15 -15.45
N VAL A 283 18.85 -46.76 -14.49
CA VAL A 283 20.01 -47.56 -14.09
C VAL A 283 19.51 -48.48 -12.99
N ALA A 284 19.05 -49.67 -13.36
CA ALA A 284 18.85 -50.74 -12.40
C ALA A 284 20.23 -51.16 -11.86
N LEU A 285 20.35 -51.39 -10.56
CA LEU A 285 21.46 -52.16 -9.98
C LEU A 285 20.85 -53.31 -9.19
N THR A 286 20.83 -54.47 -9.83
CA THR A 286 20.45 -55.78 -9.29
C THR A 286 21.63 -56.33 -8.48
N ILE A 287 21.42 -56.64 -7.20
CA ILE A 287 22.40 -57.37 -6.39
C ILE A 287 22.06 -58.86 -6.53
N LYS A 288 22.91 -59.64 -7.21
CA LYS A 288 22.76 -61.11 -7.31
C LYS A 288 24.00 -61.78 -6.69
N THR A 289 23.93 -61.98 -5.39
CA THR A 289 24.91 -62.75 -4.62
C THR A 289 25.14 -64.16 -5.15
N SER A 290 26.43 -64.46 -5.35
CA SER A 290 27.10 -65.75 -5.55
C SER A 290 26.65 -66.63 -6.73
N ASN A 291 27.40 -66.49 -7.82
CA ASN A 291 27.56 -67.42 -8.96
C ASN A 291 26.26 -67.87 -9.66
N ALA A 292 25.67 -66.99 -10.47
CA ALA A 292 24.66 -67.40 -11.45
C ALA A 292 24.53 -66.39 -12.63
N PRO A 293 24.21 -66.84 -13.86
CA PRO A 293 23.48 -65.99 -14.81
C PRO A 293 22.02 -65.78 -14.38
N SER A 294 21.64 -64.50 -14.43
CA SER A 294 20.42 -63.91 -14.98
C SER A 294 19.07 -64.65 -14.83
N ILE A 295 18.19 -64.03 -14.03
CA ILE A 295 16.75 -64.04 -14.28
C ILE A 295 16.46 -62.62 -14.75
N THR A 296 15.98 -62.49 -15.97
CA THR A 296 15.48 -61.25 -16.57
C THR A 296 14.15 -60.87 -15.90
N VAL A 297 13.98 -59.60 -15.55
CA VAL A 297 12.67 -59.05 -15.15
C VAL A 297 12.40 -57.82 -16.00
N ASN A 298 11.24 -57.85 -16.67
CA ASN A 298 10.78 -56.88 -17.65
C ASN A 298 10.47 -55.49 -17.06
N PRO A 299 10.45 -54.43 -17.90
CA PRO A 299 10.12 -53.07 -17.48
C PRO A 299 8.64 -52.93 -17.09
N VAL A 300 8.40 -52.37 -15.90
CA VAL A 300 7.06 -51.95 -15.47
C VAL A 300 6.79 -50.55 -16.02
N VAL A 301 5.77 -50.46 -16.89
CA VAL A 301 5.18 -49.22 -17.39
C VAL A 301 4.39 -48.56 -16.25
N ILE A 302 4.74 -47.32 -15.88
CA ILE A 302 3.89 -46.52 -14.99
C ILE A 302 2.88 -45.78 -15.86
N HIS A 303 1.63 -46.22 -15.82
CA HIS A 303 0.50 -45.50 -16.38
C HIS A 303 0.23 -44.24 -15.55
N SER A 304 -0.08 -43.15 -16.25
CA SER A 304 -0.85 -42.05 -15.66
C SER A 304 -2.21 -42.61 -15.24
N VAL A 305 -2.55 -42.46 -13.97
CA VAL A 305 -3.93 -42.51 -13.50
C VAL A 305 -4.22 -41.14 -12.89
N LYS A 306 -5.41 -40.63 -13.23
CA LYS A 306 -5.98 -39.32 -12.88
C LYS A 306 -5.82 -38.94 -11.40
#